data_AF-A0A6G1R4W2-F1
#
_entry.id   AF-A0A6G1R4W2-F1
#
_cell.length_a   1.000
_cell.length_b   1.000
_cell.length_c   1.000
_cell.angle_alpha   90.00
_cell.angle_beta   90.00
_cell.angle_gamma   90.00
#
_symmetry.space_group_name_H-M   'P 1'
#
loop_
_entity.id
_entity.type
_entity.pdbx_description
1 polymer ?
#
loop_
_entity_poly.entity_id
_entity_poly.type
_entity_poly.pdbx_seq_one_letter_code
_entity_poly.pdbx_strand_id
1 'polypeptide(L)'
;CSMWDLLRPCSALCNPLSCSPAPESVLSIASLSCTGGKPPLSLVGSKSPFPSLTAILFLINSITRVHKGLTSKYSSVLEFRGLKDYLHQSWQSGPPSVTPSSAWMLRHEYHLQYFVLALARRTASTCPDYAQHASLHHCVGMALLSRLLPGSEHLAYEVLLDLAFNPQFLPEGKAGGPEAADFSDILHLDTSAKVAQPGSAAACLSKVTRGALLRESYQSLPFIRSCYLSHFVHLQPMLMPSQASYQGRNYLLQSMLLPEAKGPVLPSDWPFFPLISLYNKVTNAETRGAVLNSLPLDLVNTVTWNL
;
A
#
# COMPACT_ATOMS: atom_id res chain seq x y z
N CYS A 1 -4.51 9.08 29.52
CA CYS A 1 -4.41 9.23 28.06
C CYS A 1 -3.39 8.21 27.56
N SER A 2 -3.79 7.28 26.70
CA SER A 2 -2.87 6.29 26.15
C SER A 2 -1.97 6.93 25.09
N MET A 3 -0.74 6.45 24.91
CA MET A 3 0.14 6.96 23.84
C MET A 3 -0.47 6.76 22.45
N TRP A 4 -1.30 5.73 22.27
CA TRP A 4 -2.03 5.46 21.04
C TRP A 4 -3.04 6.56 20.68
N ASP A 5 -3.63 7.21 21.68
CA ASP A 5 -4.63 8.29 21.47
C ASP A 5 -3.97 9.56 20.91
N LEU A 6 -2.65 9.69 21.07
CA LEU A 6 -1.87 10.83 20.57
C LEU A 6 -1.39 10.66 19.12
N LEU A 7 -1.59 9.50 18.49
CA LEU A 7 -1.16 9.25 17.12
C LEU A 7 -1.82 10.20 16.12
N ARG A 8 -3.15 10.28 16.14
CA ARG A 8 -3.94 11.14 15.25
C ARG A 8 -3.54 12.62 15.35
N PRO A 9 -3.51 13.27 16.52
CA PRO A 9 -3.17 14.69 16.61
C PRO A 9 -1.72 15.01 16.23
N CYS A 10 -0.78 14.06 16.39
CA CYS A 10 0.64 14.26 16.07
C CYS A 10 1.03 13.78 14.65
N SER A 11 0.11 13.17 13.91
CA SER A 11 0.34 12.58 12.59
C SER A 11 0.42 13.65 11.50
N ALA A 12 1.37 13.49 10.58
CA ALA A 12 1.46 14.34 9.40
C ALA A 12 0.34 14.02 8.39
N LEU A 13 -0.13 12.77 8.35
CA LEU A 13 -1.22 12.32 7.48
C LEU A 13 -2.60 12.75 7.97
N CYS A 14 -2.84 12.68 9.29
CA CYS A 14 -4.15 12.98 9.88
C CYS A 14 -4.27 14.45 10.29
N ASN A 15 -3.14 15.13 10.53
CA ASN A 15 -3.09 16.53 10.93
C ASN A 15 -1.92 17.24 10.20
N PRO A 16 -2.04 17.53 8.89
CA PRO A 16 -0.94 18.13 8.11
C PRO A 16 -0.50 19.50 8.64
N LEU A 17 -1.41 20.24 9.29
CA LEU A 17 -1.11 21.53 9.92
C LEU A 17 -0.21 21.40 11.16
N SER A 18 -0.10 20.21 11.76
CA SER A 18 0.87 19.94 12.82
C SER A 18 2.33 20.02 12.35
N CYS A 19 2.57 19.94 11.04
CA CYS A 19 3.89 19.83 10.45
C CYS A 19 4.39 21.13 9.81
N SER A 20 3.56 22.19 9.74
CA SER A 20 3.93 23.46 9.10
C SER A 20 3.10 24.65 9.63
N PRO A 21 3.61 25.45 10.58
CA PRO A 21 2.95 26.71 10.97
C PRO A 21 3.42 27.95 10.18
N ALA A 22 4.50 27.88 9.39
CA ALA A 22 5.17 29.07 8.84
C ALA A 22 5.69 28.86 7.40
N PRO A 23 5.80 29.94 6.59
CA PRO A 23 6.40 29.87 5.25
C PRO A 23 7.88 29.44 5.33
N GLU A 24 8.28 28.54 4.43
CA GLU A 24 9.63 27.95 4.40
C GLU A 24 10.68 29.05 4.21
N SER A 25 11.50 29.29 5.25
CA SER A 25 12.64 30.20 5.12
C SER A 25 13.82 29.49 4.42
N VAL A 26 14.29 30.11 3.34
CA VAL A 26 15.55 29.97 2.57
C VAL A 26 16.37 28.67 2.72
N LEU A 27 16.70 28.13 1.54
CA LEU A 27 17.66 27.06 1.21
C LEU A 27 18.96 27.11 2.03
N SER A 28 18.96 26.53 3.23
CA SER A 28 20.16 26.01 3.86
C SER A 28 19.90 24.55 4.23
N ILE A 29 20.79 23.68 3.76
CA ILE A 29 20.72 22.21 3.73
C ILE A 29 20.49 21.52 5.10
N ALA A 30 20.38 22.30 6.20
CA ALA A 30 20.18 21.78 7.55
C ALA A 30 18.94 22.33 8.29
N SER A 31 18.14 23.21 7.70
CA SER A 31 16.87 23.64 8.31
C SER A 31 15.76 22.72 7.82
N LEU A 32 15.22 21.85 8.67
CA LEU A 32 14.00 21.06 8.41
C LEU A 32 12.74 21.96 8.30
N SER A 33 12.84 23.15 7.69
CA SER A 33 11.80 24.18 7.61
C SER A 33 11.16 24.48 8.99
N CYS A 34 11.94 24.40 10.07
CA CYS A 34 11.49 24.57 11.46
C CYS A 34 11.73 25.98 11.99
N THR A 35 11.52 27.03 11.19
CA THR A 35 11.59 28.41 11.68
C THR A 35 10.21 28.83 12.19
N GLY A 36 10.05 28.93 13.52
CA GLY A 36 8.79 29.41 14.12
C GLY A 36 8.27 28.67 15.36
N GLY A 37 9.05 27.77 15.96
CA GLY A 37 8.59 26.96 17.10
C GLY A 37 7.67 25.82 16.64
N LYS A 38 7.97 24.59 17.08
CA LYS A 38 7.16 23.42 16.72
C LYS A 38 5.84 23.49 17.50
N PRO A 39 4.68 23.26 16.86
CA PRO A 39 3.45 23.07 17.62
C PRO A 39 3.66 21.88 18.57
N PRO A 40 3.13 21.93 19.80
CA PRO A 40 3.40 20.94 20.85
C PRO A 40 2.97 19.51 20.49
N LEU A 41 2.16 19.34 19.44
CA LEU A 41 1.64 18.10 18.91
C LEU A 41 2.08 17.91 17.44
N SER A 42 3.39 17.81 17.21
CA SER A 42 3.98 17.51 15.90
C SER A 42 4.67 16.16 15.92
N LEU A 43 4.81 15.51 14.75
CA LEU A 43 5.45 14.19 14.62
C LEU A 43 6.85 14.13 15.24
N VAL A 44 7.60 15.24 15.19
CA VAL A 44 8.98 15.41 15.69
C VAL A 44 9.01 16.22 17.00
N GLY A 45 7.86 16.41 17.64
CA GLY A 45 7.75 17.04 18.94
C GLY A 45 8.22 16.09 20.04
N SER A 46 8.73 16.64 21.15
CA SER A 46 9.12 15.84 22.33
C SER A 46 7.96 15.06 22.97
N LYS A 47 6.71 15.48 22.67
CA LYS A 47 5.47 14.82 23.10
C LYS A 47 4.92 13.82 22.07
N SER A 48 5.59 13.65 20.93
CA SER A 48 5.16 12.73 19.88
C SER A 48 5.26 11.29 20.35
N PRO A 49 4.19 10.47 20.20
CA PRO A 49 4.25 9.06 20.55
C PRO A 49 5.00 8.22 19.49
N PHE A 50 5.25 8.77 18.29
CA PHE A 50 5.74 8.00 17.14
C PHE A 50 7.09 7.31 17.37
N PRO A 51 8.16 7.99 17.87
CA PRO A 51 9.45 7.33 18.06
C PRO A 51 9.35 6.14 19.02
N SER A 52 8.70 6.34 20.17
CA SER A 52 8.55 5.32 21.20
C SER A 52 7.67 4.16 20.76
N LEU A 53 6.52 4.44 20.14
CA LEU A 53 5.63 3.39 19.62
C LEU A 53 6.28 2.62 18.47
N THR A 54 7.03 3.28 17.59
CA THR A 54 7.78 2.62 16.51
C THR A 54 8.83 1.68 17.07
N ALA A 55 9.58 2.09 18.10
CA ALA A 55 10.58 1.24 18.76
C ALA A 55 9.93 0.01 19.43
N ILE A 56 8.81 0.20 20.13
CA ILE A 56 8.05 -0.90 20.75
C ILE A 56 7.54 -1.86 19.68
N LEU A 57 6.94 -1.34 18.60
CA LEU A 57 6.43 -2.16 17.51
C LEU A 57 7.55 -2.91 16.78
N PHE A 58 8.70 -2.28 16.56
CA PHE A 58 9.89 -2.95 16.00
C PHE A 58 10.36 -4.10 16.88
N LEU A 59 10.41 -3.90 18.21
CA LEU A 59 10.77 -4.93 19.17
C LEU A 59 9.76 -6.09 19.14
N ILE A 60 8.46 -5.79 19.21
CA ILE A 60 7.39 -6.81 19.11
C ILE A 60 7.50 -7.58 17.80
N ASN A 61 7.76 -6.87 16.69
CA ASN A 61 7.93 -7.51 15.39
C ASN A 61 9.14 -8.45 15.36
N SER A 62 10.25 -8.03 15.97
CA SER A 62 11.46 -8.85 16.07
C SER A 62 11.22 -10.09 16.94
N ILE A 63 10.58 -9.94 18.09
CA ILE A 63 10.23 -11.05 19.00
C ILE A 63 9.29 -12.03 18.31
N THR A 64 8.20 -11.56 17.71
CA THR A 64 7.20 -12.43 17.05
C THR A 64 7.73 -13.08 15.77
N ARG A 65 8.72 -12.47 15.11
CA ARG A 65 9.44 -13.09 13.99
C ARG A 65 10.26 -14.30 14.44
N VAL A 66 10.93 -14.22 15.59
CA VAL A 66 11.73 -15.33 16.15
C VAL A 66 10.84 -16.35 16.87
N HIS A 67 9.87 -15.89 17.65
CA HIS A 67 8.99 -16.69 18.48
C HIS A 67 7.52 -16.58 18.04
N LYS A 68 7.15 -17.31 17.00
CA LYS A 68 5.80 -17.29 16.41
C LYS A 68 4.68 -17.54 17.43
N GLY A 69 4.94 -18.39 18.44
CA GLY A 69 3.98 -18.71 19.51
C GLY A 69 3.63 -17.55 20.44
N LEU A 70 4.39 -16.45 20.43
CA LEU A 70 4.09 -15.25 21.22
C LEU A 70 3.18 -14.26 20.49
N THR A 71 2.87 -14.47 19.21
CA THR A 71 2.08 -13.53 18.40
C THR A 71 0.72 -13.23 19.01
N SER A 72 0.03 -14.24 19.55
CA SER A 72 -1.27 -14.08 20.20
C SER A 72 -1.22 -13.20 21.47
N LYS A 73 -0.07 -13.09 22.13
CA LYS A 73 0.09 -12.20 23.31
C LYS A 73 0.15 -10.72 22.91
N TYR A 74 0.61 -10.45 21.70
CA TYR A 74 0.77 -9.09 21.18
C TYR A 74 -0.37 -8.66 20.24
N SER A 75 -1.35 -9.54 19.95
CA SER A 75 -2.51 -9.21 19.11
C SER A 75 -3.34 -8.06 19.70
N SER A 76 -3.39 -7.94 21.04
CA SER A 76 -4.07 -6.87 21.76
C SER A 76 -3.58 -5.46 21.40
N VAL A 77 -2.37 -5.32 20.86
CA VAL A 77 -1.87 -4.03 20.35
C VAL A 77 -2.74 -3.51 19.21
N LEU A 78 -3.25 -4.39 18.36
CA LEU A 78 -4.11 -4.04 17.24
C LEU A 78 -5.52 -3.65 17.71
N GLU A 79 -5.87 -3.97 18.96
CA GLU A 79 -7.18 -3.66 19.55
C GLU A 79 -7.27 -2.26 20.14
N PHE A 80 -6.14 -1.55 20.30
CA PHE A 80 -6.16 -0.19 20.85
C PHE A 80 -6.98 0.75 19.97
N ARG A 81 -8.01 1.37 20.57
CA ARG A 81 -8.91 2.31 19.90
C ARG A 81 -8.15 3.44 19.19
N GLY A 82 -7.22 4.10 19.89
CA GLY A 82 -6.42 5.19 19.31
C GLY A 82 -5.61 4.78 18.07
N LEU A 83 -5.14 3.51 18.01
CA LEU A 83 -4.48 2.97 16.82
C LEU A 83 -5.47 2.78 15.67
N LYS A 84 -6.60 2.11 15.91
CA LYS A 84 -7.64 1.89 14.88
C LYS A 84 -8.14 3.23 14.31
N ASP A 85 -8.41 4.18 15.19
CA ASP A 85 -8.84 5.53 14.88
C ASP A 85 -7.82 6.28 14.01
N TYR A 86 -6.53 6.16 14.33
CA TYR A 86 -5.44 6.68 13.53
C TYR A 86 -5.38 6.03 12.14
N LEU A 87 -5.38 4.69 12.09
CA LEU A 87 -5.31 3.94 10.84
C LEU A 87 -6.47 4.30 9.90
N HIS A 88 -7.69 4.33 10.42
CA HIS A 88 -8.89 4.66 9.66
C HIS A 88 -8.83 6.05 9.02
N GLN A 89 -8.34 7.05 9.74
CA GLN A 89 -8.18 8.39 9.17
C GLN A 89 -7.00 8.43 8.19
N SER A 90 -5.89 7.76 8.51
CA SER A 90 -4.66 7.84 7.72
C SER A 90 -4.82 7.35 6.29
N TRP A 91 -5.62 6.31 6.03
CA TRP A 91 -5.82 5.80 4.67
C TRP A 91 -6.80 6.67 3.87
N GLN A 92 -7.77 7.30 4.55
CA GLN A 92 -8.75 8.21 3.94
C GLN A 92 -8.17 9.58 3.59
N SER A 93 -7.16 10.03 4.34
CA SER A 93 -6.40 11.22 3.98
C SER A 93 -5.78 11.03 2.59
N GLY A 94 -5.90 12.02 1.71
CA GLY A 94 -5.23 12.03 0.41
C GLY A 94 -3.70 11.99 0.54
N PRO A 95 -2.97 11.75 -0.57
CA PRO A 95 -1.51 11.76 -0.54
C PRO A 95 -1.01 13.16 -0.10
N PRO A 96 -0.13 13.25 0.91
CA PRO A 96 0.39 14.53 1.39
C PRO A 96 1.31 15.17 0.33
N SER A 97 1.45 16.50 0.37
CA SER A 97 2.46 17.18 -0.43
C SER A 97 3.87 16.80 0.04
N VAL A 98 4.70 16.35 -0.90
CA VAL A 98 6.06 15.91 -0.63
C VAL A 98 7.02 17.07 -0.86
N THR A 99 7.49 17.66 0.23
CA THR A 99 8.65 18.57 0.27
C THR A 99 9.84 17.81 0.88
N PRO A 100 11.09 18.25 0.72
CA PRO A 100 12.23 17.58 1.34
C PRO A 100 12.09 17.41 2.86
N SER A 101 11.52 18.39 3.56
CA SER A 101 11.26 18.35 5.01
C SER A 101 10.13 17.39 5.37
N SER A 102 9.00 17.44 4.66
CA SER A 102 7.86 16.54 4.91
C SER A 102 8.21 15.09 4.56
N ALA A 103 9.02 14.87 3.53
CA ALA A 103 9.50 13.54 3.13
C ALA A 103 10.27 12.83 4.25
N TRP A 104 11.12 13.55 4.98
CA TRP A 104 11.85 12.96 6.12
C TRP A 104 10.89 12.56 7.24
N MET A 105 9.92 13.42 7.57
CA MET A 105 8.94 13.16 8.62
C MET A 105 8.03 11.96 8.26
N LEU A 106 7.49 11.95 7.05
CA LEU A 106 6.59 10.90 6.56
C LEU A 106 7.24 9.52 6.57
N ARG A 107 8.57 9.41 6.36
CA ARG A 107 9.29 8.13 6.48
C ARG A 107 9.09 7.49 7.86
N HIS A 108 9.12 8.26 8.94
CA HIS A 108 8.94 7.73 10.29
C HIS A 108 7.51 7.24 10.53
N GLU A 109 6.54 7.98 10.02
CA GLU A 109 5.13 7.62 10.10
C GLU A 109 4.83 6.35 9.27
N TYR A 110 5.35 6.25 8.05
CA TYR A 110 5.22 5.07 7.20
C TYR A 110 5.88 3.82 7.81
N HIS A 111 7.00 3.98 8.52
CA HIS A 111 7.61 2.86 9.27
C HIS A 111 6.71 2.36 10.39
N LEU A 112 6.07 3.26 11.15
CA LEU A 112 5.11 2.86 12.18
C LEU A 112 3.97 2.07 11.55
N GLN A 113 3.38 2.57 10.46
CA GLN A 113 2.31 1.86 9.75
C GLN A 113 2.76 0.48 9.27
N TYR A 114 3.93 0.39 8.64
CA TYR A 114 4.50 -0.88 8.20
C TYR A 114 4.64 -1.87 9.37
N PHE A 115 5.15 -1.46 10.54
CA PHE A 115 5.28 -2.37 11.68
C PHE A 115 3.92 -2.83 12.25
N VAL A 116 2.91 -1.96 12.22
CA VAL A 116 1.54 -2.36 12.57
C VAL A 116 1.04 -3.42 11.60
N LEU A 117 1.20 -3.20 10.28
CA LEU A 117 0.82 -4.15 9.25
C LEU A 117 1.58 -5.48 9.33
N ALA A 118 2.89 -5.43 9.64
CA ALA A 118 3.72 -6.62 9.81
C ALA A 118 3.28 -7.45 11.04
N LEU A 119 2.87 -6.81 12.14
CA LEU A 119 2.27 -7.49 13.27
C LEU A 119 0.90 -8.08 12.89
N ALA A 120 0.05 -7.28 12.26
CA ALA A 120 -1.25 -7.66 11.71
C ALA A 120 -1.18 -8.95 10.87
N ARG A 121 -0.20 -9.03 9.95
CA ARG A 121 0.05 -10.23 9.15
C ARG A 121 0.33 -11.46 9.99
N ARG A 122 1.19 -11.35 11.00
CA ARG A 122 1.50 -12.51 11.87
C ARG A 122 0.27 -12.92 12.67
N THR A 123 -0.49 -11.95 13.16
CA THR A 123 -1.75 -12.20 13.89
C THR A 123 -2.79 -12.87 12.98
N ALA A 124 -2.94 -12.44 11.73
CA ALA A 124 -3.84 -13.06 10.76
C ALA A 124 -3.55 -14.55 10.53
N SER A 125 -2.28 -14.94 10.56
CA SER A 125 -1.88 -16.35 10.42
C SER A 125 -2.05 -17.21 11.68
N THR A 126 -2.22 -16.58 12.85
CA THR A 126 -2.18 -17.29 14.15
C THR A 126 -3.46 -17.15 14.98
N CYS A 127 -4.29 -16.14 14.72
CA CYS A 127 -5.51 -15.86 15.48
C CYS A 127 -6.75 -15.98 14.58
N PRO A 128 -7.76 -16.80 14.96
CA PRO A 128 -8.95 -17.03 14.14
C PRO A 128 -9.86 -15.81 14.03
N ASP A 129 -9.92 -14.96 15.06
CA ASP A 129 -10.84 -13.82 15.14
C ASP A 129 -10.35 -12.56 14.41
N TYR A 130 -9.25 -12.65 13.65
CA TYR A 130 -8.62 -11.49 13.02
C TYR A 130 -9.45 -10.84 11.90
N ALA A 131 -10.46 -11.54 11.38
CA ALA A 131 -11.26 -11.11 10.23
C ALA A 131 -11.86 -9.70 10.38
N GLN A 132 -12.21 -9.29 11.60
CA GLN A 132 -12.78 -7.96 11.88
C GLN A 132 -11.84 -6.77 11.55
N HIS A 133 -10.55 -7.01 11.39
CA HIS A 133 -9.57 -5.96 11.11
C HIS A 133 -8.90 -6.10 9.75
N ALA A 134 -9.21 -7.17 9.02
CA ALA A 134 -8.59 -7.52 7.75
C ALA A 134 -8.71 -6.38 6.72
N SER A 135 -9.94 -5.88 6.50
CA SER A 135 -10.22 -4.85 5.50
C SER A 135 -9.53 -3.51 5.80
N LEU A 136 -9.56 -3.05 7.06
CA LEU A 136 -8.87 -1.83 7.46
C LEU A 136 -7.36 -1.92 7.22
N HIS A 137 -6.73 -3.02 7.63
CA HIS A 137 -5.29 -3.20 7.41
C HIS A 137 -4.95 -3.37 5.94
N HIS A 138 -5.83 -3.97 5.13
CA HIS A 138 -5.68 -4.00 3.68
C HIS A 138 -5.70 -2.60 3.07
N CYS A 139 -6.71 -1.79 3.38
CA CYS A 139 -6.82 -0.40 2.91
C CYS A 139 -5.59 0.44 3.30
N VAL A 140 -5.12 0.31 4.55
CA VAL A 140 -3.89 0.98 5.00
C VAL A 140 -2.67 0.48 4.24
N GLY A 141 -2.57 -0.83 3.98
CA GLY A 141 -1.49 -1.41 3.18
C GLY A 141 -1.45 -0.88 1.75
N MET A 142 -2.62 -0.78 1.09
CA MET A 142 -2.74 -0.20 -0.24
C MET A 142 -2.42 1.31 -0.26
N ALA A 143 -2.86 2.04 0.77
CA ALA A 143 -2.53 3.44 0.94
C ALA A 143 -1.04 3.66 1.21
N LEU A 144 -0.41 2.80 2.02
CA LEU A 144 1.02 2.83 2.29
C LEU A 144 1.81 2.57 1.00
N LEU A 145 1.43 1.53 0.25
CA LEU A 145 2.09 1.15 -1.00
C LEU A 145 2.13 2.30 -2.01
N SER A 146 1.07 3.09 -2.12
CA SER A 146 1.01 4.27 -3.01
C SER A 146 1.75 5.51 -2.50
N ARG A 147 2.28 5.48 -1.27
CA ARG A 147 2.89 6.64 -0.59
C ARG A 147 4.33 6.44 -0.15
N LEU A 148 4.81 5.20 -0.13
CA LEU A 148 6.19 4.87 0.27
C LEU A 148 7.19 5.70 -0.55
N LEU A 149 8.20 6.24 0.13
CA LEU A 149 9.18 7.16 -0.47
C LEU A 149 10.46 6.44 -0.88
N PRO A 150 11.20 6.95 -1.90
CA PRO A 150 12.47 6.41 -2.34
C PRO A 150 13.45 6.08 -1.20
N GLY A 151 14.05 4.89 -1.27
CA GLY A 151 14.82 4.27 -0.19
C GLY A 151 14.02 3.29 0.68
N SER A 152 12.70 3.18 0.46
CA SER A 152 11.80 2.24 1.17
C SER A 152 11.26 1.13 0.24
N GLU A 153 11.95 0.85 -0.86
CA GLU A 153 11.58 -0.14 -1.89
C GLU A 153 11.39 -1.54 -1.29
N HIS A 154 12.21 -1.90 -0.29
CA HIS A 154 12.07 -3.15 0.45
C HIS A 154 10.71 -3.29 1.14
N LEU A 155 10.20 -2.21 1.73
CA LEU A 155 8.88 -2.23 2.38
C LEU A 155 7.76 -2.38 1.35
N ALA A 156 7.87 -1.72 0.20
CA ALA A 156 6.90 -1.83 -0.88
C ALA A 156 6.83 -3.27 -1.40
N TYR A 157 8.00 -3.89 -1.60
CA TYR A 157 8.10 -5.28 -2.01
C TYR A 157 7.47 -6.23 -1.00
N GLU A 158 7.74 -6.09 0.30
CA GLU A 158 7.16 -6.95 1.33
C GLU A 158 5.64 -6.77 1.47
N VAL A 159 5.13 -5.54 1.36
CA VAL A 159 3.68 -5.28 1.40
C VAL A 159 2.97 -5.98 0.24
N LEU A 160 3.54 -5.92 -0.97
CA LEU A 160 3.00 -6.62 -2.13
C LEU A 160 3.06 -8.15 -2.00
N LEU A 161 4.19 -8.66 -1.51
CA LEU A 161 4.42 -10.09 -1.37
C LEU A 161 3.44 -10.72 -0.37
N ASP A 162 3.23 -10.05 0.77
CA ASP A 162 2.66 -10.70 1.95
C ASP A 162 1.30 -10.15 2.40
N LEU A 163 0.88 -8.98 1.92
CA LEU A 163 -0.33 -8.29 2.38
C LEU A 163 -1.31 -7.94 1.25
N ALA A 164 -0.85 -7.31 0.17
CA ALA A 164 -1.73 -6.74 -0.87
C ALA A 164 -2.67 -7.78 -1.51
N PHE A 165 -2.17 -8.99 -1.76
CA PHE A 165 -2.91 -10.09 -2.39
C PHE A 165 -3.17 -11.27 -1.44
N ASN A 166 -3.14 -11.03 -0.13
CA ASN A 166 -3.32 -12.07 0.86
C ASN A 166 -4.83 -12.31 1.14
N PRO A 167 -5.36 -13.53 0.93
CA PRO A 167 -6.76 -13.87 1.16
C PRO A 167 -7.27 -13.58 2.59
N GLN A 168 -6.38 -13.58 3.59
CA GLN A 168 -6.74 -13.27 4.98
C GLN A 168 -7.11 -11.79 5.20
N PHE A 169 -6.65 -10.91 4.31
CA PHE A 169 -6.88 -9.47 4.34
C PHE A 169 -8.04 -9.03 3.43
N LEU A 170 -8.59 -9.97 2.66
CA LEU A 170 -9.67 -9.76 1.69
C LEU A 170 -10.89 -10.61 2.08
N PRO A 171 -11.55 -10.35 3.23
CA PRO A 171 -12.71 -11.13 3.67
C PRO A 171 -13.88 -11.03 2.70
N GLU A 172 -14.03 -9.89 2.00
CA GLU A 172 -15.10 -9.64 1.04
C GLU A 172 -15.03 -10.60 -0.16
N GLY A 173 -13.83 -11.08 -0.52
CA GLY A 173 -13.64 -11.95 -1.68
C GLY A 173 -14.09 -13.40 -1.49
N LYS A 174 -14.30 -13.87 -0.24
CA LYS A 174 -14.64 -15.28 0.05
C LYS A 174 -16.10 -15.60 -0.19
N ALA A 175 -17.02 -14.76 0.29
CA ALA A 175 -18.45 -14.97 0.19
C ALA A 175 -19.20 -13.66 0.41
N GLY A 176 -20.23 -13.39 -0.40
CA GLY A 176 -21.11 -12.23 -0.27
C GLY A 176 -20.62 -10.96 -0.96
N GLY A 177 -19.30 -10.76 -1.09
CA GLY A 177 -18.75 -9.61 -1.82
C GLY A 177 -18.99 -9.66 -3.33
N PRO A 178 -18.66 -10.76 -4.04
CA PRO A 178 -18.98 -10.93 -5.45
C PRO A 178 -20.47 -10.75 -5.75
N GLU A 179 -21.33 -11.34 -4.92
CA GLU A 179 -22.78 -11.23 -5.04
C GLU A 179 -23.25 -9.79 -4.78
N ALA A 180 -22.74 -9.13 -3.74
CA ALA A 180 -23.05 -7.73 -3.44
C ALA A 180 -22.60 -6.78 -4.56
N ALA A 181 -21.48 -7.08 -5.23
CA ALA A 181 -21.00 -6.31 -6.36
C ALA A 181 -21.98 -6.42 -7.55
N ASP A 182 -22.47 -7.62 -7.85
CA ASP A 182 -23.49 -7.82 -8.88
C ASP A 182 -24.81 -7.12 -8.51
N PHE A 183 -25.25 -7.20 -7.26
CA PHE A 183 -26.44 -6.48 -6.79
C PHE A 183 -26.29 -4.96 -6.90
N SER A 184 -25.13 -4.40 -6.54
CA SER A 184 -24.85 -2.98 -6.68
C SER A 184 -24.93 -2.53 -8.14
N ASP A 185 -24.38 -3.32 -9.07
CA ASP A 185 -24.44 -2.99 -10.50
C ASP A 185 -25.89 -3.01 -11.01
N ILE A 186 -26.70 -3.98 -10.59
CA ILE A 186 -28.13 -4.04 -10.92
C ILE A 186 -28.87 -2.79 -10.41
N LEU A 187 -28.63 -2.38 -9.16
CA LEU A 187 -29.27 -1.20 -8.57
C LEU A 187 -28.87 0.12 -9.27
N HIS A 188 -27.64 0.21 -9.78
CA HIS A 188 -27.17 1.38 -10.52
C HIS A 188 -27.61 1.38 -12.00
N LEU A 189 -27.87 0.21 -12.59
CA LEU A 189 -28.39 0.10 -13.96
C LEU A 189 -29.83 0.63 -14.09
N ASP A 190 -30.65 0.50 -13.05
CA ASP A 190 -32.03 1.02 -13.03
C ASP A 190 -32.10 2.56 -13.02
N THR A 191 -31.02 3.25 -12.60
CA THR A 191 -30.98 4.71 -12.58
C THR A 191 -30.51 5.35 -13.90
N SER A 192 -29.85 4.58 -14.78
CA SER A 192 -29.29 5.08 -16.06
C SER A 192 -29.88 4.43 -17.30
N ALA A 193 -30.86 3.54 -17.18
CA ALA A 193 -31.53 2.89 -18.31
C ALA A 193 -32.46 3.84 -19.09
N LYS A 194 -31.91 4.88 -19.72
CA LYS A 194 -32.48 5.47 -20.94
C LYS A 194 -31.83 4.81 -22.15
N VAL A 195 -32.56 3.81 -22.69
CA VAL A 195 -32.62 3.39 -24.10
C VAL A 195 -31.26 3.24 -24.82
N ALA A 196 -30.68 2.04 -24.78
CA ALA A 196 -29.69 1.62 -25.76
C ALA A 196 -30.40 0.84 -26.89
N GLN A 197 -30.23 1.28 -28.13
CA GLN A 197 -30.81 0.65 -29.32
C GLN A 197 -30.21 -0.75 -29.61
N PRO A 198 -31.01 -1.68 -30.17
CA PRO A 198 -30.56 -3.01 -30.51
C PRO A 198 -29.80 -2.99 -31.85
N GLY A 199 -28.47 -3.08 -31.81
CA GLY A 199 -27.68 -3.16 -33.05
C GLY A 199 -26.16 -3.14 -32.91
N SER A 200 -25.59 -3.04 -31.70
CA SER A 200 -24.13 -3.07 -31.54
C SER A 200 -23.62 -4.50 -31.34
N ALA A 201 -22.59 -4.89 -32.11
CA ALA A 201 -21.90 -6.18 -32.07
C ALA A 201 -21.27 -6.52 -30.69
N ALA A 202 -21.30 -5.59 -29.73
CA ALA A 202 -21.02 -5.84 -28.32
C ALA A 202 -22.10 -6.69 -27.61
N ALA A 203 -23.24 -6.96 -28.25
CA ALA A 203 -24.36 -7.71 -27.68
C ALA A 203 -24.14 -9.24 -27.55
N CYS A 204 -23.03 -9.80 -28.06
CA CYS A 204 -22.74 -11.24 -28.04
C CYS A 204 -21.68 -11.69 -27.03
N LEU A 205 -21.06 -10.78 -26.25
CA LEU A 205 -20.35 -11.22 -25.06
C LEU A 205 -21.43 -11.50 -24.01
N SER A 206 -21.67 -12.78 -23.69
CA SER A 206 -22.43 -13.14 -22.49
C SER A 206 -21.92 -12.26 -21.35
N LYS A 207 -22.75 -11.36 -20.82
CA LYS A 207 -22.32 -10.34 -19.84
C LYS A 207 -21.68 -11.07 -18.66
N VAL A 208 -20.36 -11.15 -18.65
CA VAL A 208 -19.61 -11.63 -17.49
C VAL A 208 -19.88 -10.60 -16.40
N THR A 209 -20.50 -11.05 -15.31
CA THR A 209 -20.88 -10.14 -14.22
C THR A 209 -19.64 -9.74 -13.43
N ARG A 210 -19.66 -8.56 -12.78
CA ARG A 210 -18.53 -8.07 -12.00
C ARG A 210 -18.18 -9.05 -10.88
N GLY A 211 -19.19 -9.63 -10.24
CA GLY A 211 -19.08 -10.68 -9.25
C GLY A 211 -18.41 -11.94 -9.78
N ALA A 212 -18.74 -12.39 -10.99
CA ALA A 212 -18.05 -13.53 -11.60
C ALA A 212 -16.54 -13.25 -11.76
N LEU A 213 -16.17 -12.06 -12.25
CA LEU A 213 -14.77 -11.65 -12.38
C LEU A 213 -14.06 -11.52 -11.03
N LEU A 214 -14.74 -10.97 -10.01
CA LEU A 214 -14.17 -10.85 -8.66
C LEU A 214 -13.92 -12.23 -8.04
N ARG A 215 -14.84 -13.18 -8.24
CA ARG A 215 -14.68 -14.56 -7.75
C ARG A 215 -13.52 -15.27 -8.44
N GLU A 216 -13.39 -15.13 -9.76
CA GLU A 216 -12.25 -15.67 -10.52
C GLU A 216 -10.93 -15.02 -10.10
N SER A 217 -10.92 -13.69 -9.96
CA SER A 217 -9.74 -12.93 -9.50
C SER A 217 -9.31 -13.36 -8.10
N TYR A 218 -10.27 -13.64 -7.21
CA TYR A 218 -9.99 -14.10 -5.86
C TYR A 218 -9.32 -15.49 -5.85
N GLN A 219 -9.77 -16.41 -6.72
CA GLN A 219 -9.15 -17.72 -6.89
C GLN A 219 -7.74 -17.61 -7.47
N SER A 220 -7.50 -16.62 -8.34
CA SER A 220 -6.23 -16.38 -9.01
C SER A 220 -5.30 -15.39 -8.30
N LEU A 221 -5.55 -15.04 -7.03
CA LEU A 221 -4.73 -14.09 -6.27
C LEU A 221 -3.21 -14.40 -6.27
N PRO A 222 -2.75 -15.65 -6.12
CA PRO A 222 -1.33 -15.96 -6.20
C PRO A 222 -0.71 -15.60 -7.56
N PHE A 223 -1.45 -15.83 -8.65
CA PHE A 223 -1.01 -15.50 -10.01
C PHE A 223 -0.97 -14.00 -10.25
N ILE A 224 -2.01 -13.28 -9.80
CA ILE A 224 -2.05 -11.82 -9.84
C ILE A 224 -0.85 -11.26 -9.09
N ARG A 225 -0.57 -11.75 -7.88
CA ARG A 225 0.62 -11.36 -7.12
C ARG A 225 1.91 -11.58 -7.90
N SER A 226 2.11 -12.76 -8.48
CA SER A 226 3.31 -13.05 -9.29
C SER A 226 3.44 -12.11 -10.49
N CYS A 227 2.33 -11.78 -11.15
CA CYS A 227 2.30 -10.80 -12.23
C CYS A 227 2.80 -9.43 -11.76
N TYR A 228 2.25 -8.89 -10.67
CA TYR A 228 2.74 -7.62 -10.10
C TYR A 228 4.22 -7.69 -9.70
N LEU A 229 4.66 -8.75 -9.02
CA LEU A 229 6.07 -8.90 -8.63
C LEU A 229 7.02 -8.97 -9.84
N SER A 230 6.59 -9.52 -10.98
CA SER A 230 7.38 -9.52 -12.21
C SER A 230 7.61 -8.10 -12.76
N HIS A 231 6.69 -7.17 -12.53
CA HIS A 231 6.84 -5.77 -12.92
C HIS A 231 7.77 -4.99 -11.97
N PHE A 232 8.08 -5.53 -10.79
CA PHE A 232 9.00 -4.93 -9.82
C PHE A 232 10.48 -5.16 -10.14
N VAL A 233 10.81 -5.84 -11.23
CA VAL A 233 12.21 -6.04 -11.69
C VAL A 233 12.94 -4.71 -11.83
N HIS A 234 12.27 -3.63 -12.24
CA HIS A 234 12.87 -2.30 -12.34
C HIS A 234 13.32 -1.72 -10.98
N LEU A 235 12.69 -2.15 -9.89
CA LEU A 235 13.04 -1.73 -8.52
C LEU A 235 14.10 -2.63 -7.87
N GLN A 236 14.45 -3.75 -8.50
CA GLN A 236 15.44 -4.71 -7.99
C GLN A 236 16.82 -4.08 -7.66
N PRO A 237 17.38 -3.14 -8.46
CA PRO A 237 18.65 -2.49 -8.13
C PRO A 237 18.59 -1.67 -6.84
N MET A 238 17.42 -1.09 -6.53
CA MET A 238 17.20 -0.25 -5.34
C MET A 238 16.74 -1.08 -4.13
N LEU A 239 16.23 -2.29 -4.36
CA LEU A 239 15.75 -3.20 -3.33
C LEU A 239 16.86 -3.63 -2.36
N MET A 240 18.01 -4.04 -2.88
CA MET A 240 19.12 -4.54 -2.07
C MET A 240 19.71 -3.45 -1.15
N PRO A 241 20.01 -2.22 -1.64
CA PRO A 241 20.42 -1.11 -0.78
C PRO A 241 19.33 -0.72 0.23
N SER A 242 18.07 -0.65 -0.18
CA SER A 242 16.95 -0.33 0.73
C SER A 242 16.85 -1.33 1.88
N GLN A 243 16.95 -2.63 1.57
CA GLN A 243 16.91 -3.68 2.56
C GLN A 243 18.13 -3.65 3.50
N ALA A 244 19.34 -3.46 2.96
CA ALA A 244 20.55 -3.37 3.76
C ALA A 244 20.52 -2.16 4.72
N SER A 245 20.04 -1.01 4.24
CA SER A 245 19.80 0.19 5.07
C SER A 245 18.79 -0.08 6.17
N TYR A 246 17.65 -0.67 5.82
CA TYR A 246 16.59 -1.00 6.78
C TYR A 246 17.05 -1.98 7.88
N GLN A 247 17.93 -2.92 7.55
CA GLN A 247 18.49 -3.90 8.49
C GLN A 247 19.74 -3.40 9.24
N GLY A 248 20.20 -2.16 8.99
CA GLY A 248 21.41 -1.61 9.59
C GLY A 248 22.70 -2.28 9.11
N ARG A 249 22.68 -2.95 7.95
CA ARG A 249 23.85 -3.59 7.32
C ARG A 249 24.66 -2.56 6.51
N ASN A 250 25.16 -1.55 7.20
CA ASN A 250 25.82 -0.39 6.58
C ASN A 250 27.06 -0.76 5.74
N TYR A 251 27.73 -1.88 6.05
CA TYR A 251 28.88 -2.37 5.29
C TYR A 251 28.56 -2.79 3.85
N LEU A 252 27.27 -2.97 3.50
CA LEU A 252 26.81 -3.28 2.15
C LEU A 252 26.42 -2.04 1.34
N LEU A 253 26.46 -0.85 1.95
CA LEU A 253 25.99 0.38 1.35
C LEU A 253 27.15 1.23 0.86
N GLN A 254 27.00 1.80 -0.33
CA GLN A 254 27.94 2.78 -0.88
C GLN A 254 27.70 4.19 -0.34
N SER A 255 26.49 4.48 0.13
CA SER A 255 26.10 5.79 0.66
C SER A 255 24.93 5.66 1.63
N MET A 256 24.90 6.52 2.65
CA MET A 256 23.78 6.69 3.59
C MET A 256 22.86 7.85 3.20
N LEU A 257 23.15 8.55 2.09
CA LEU A 257 22.31 9.62 1.61
C LEU A 257 21.00 9.05 1.07
N LEU A 258 19.89 9.62 1.51
CA LEU A 258 18.56 9.24 1.04
C LEU A 258 18.37 9.75 -0.40
N PRO A 259 17.74 8.95 -1.29
CA PRO A 259 17.42 9.43 -2.63
C PRO A 259 16.49 10.63 -2.58
N GLU A 260 16.60 11.51 -3.58
CA GLU A 260 15.74 12.69 -3.74
C GLU A 260 14.26 12.25 -3.86
N ALA A 261 13.42 12.74 -2.93
CA ALA A 261 12.01 12.38 -2.88
C ALA A 261 11.19 13.28 -3.82
N LYS A 262 11.14 12.93 -5.10
CA LYS A 262 10.26 13.59 -6.10
C LYS A 262 8.82 13.09 -6.09
N GLY A 263 8.55 12.02 -5.34
CA GLY A 263 7.27 11.34 -5.28
C GLY A 263 7.40 9.97 -4.61
N PRO A 264 6.31 9.17 -4.61
CA PRO A 264 6.35 7.80 -4.12
C PRO A 264 7.23 6.88 -4.99
N VAL A 265 7.66 5.75 -4.43
CA VAL A 265 8.40 4.67 -5.11
C VAL A 265 7.62 4.13 -6.30
N LEU A 266 6.29 4.01 -6.11
CA LEU A 266 5.39 3.53 -7.14
C LEU A 266 4.61 4.69 -7.72
N PRO A 267 4.48 4.76 -9.05
CA PRO A 267 3.69 5.79 -9.68
C PRO A 267 2.20 5.58 -9.39
N SER A 268 1.38 6.62 -9.60
CA SER A 268 -0.05 6.59 -9.29
C SER A 268 -0.84 5.55 -10.08
N ASP A 269 -0.35 5.18 -11.26
CA ASP A 269 -0.93 4.19 -12.17
C ASP A 269 -0.41 2.77 -11.94
N TRP A 270 0.32 2.52 -10.84
CA TRP A 270 0.81 1.18 -10.49
C TRP A 270 -0.26 0.07 -10.52
N PRO A 271 -1.55 0.29 -10.17
CA PRO A 271 -2.58 -0.75 -10.27
C PRO A 271 -2.87 -1.17 -11.71
N PHE A 272 -2.45 -0.38 -12.69
CA PHE A 272 -2.62 -0.66 -14.11
C PHE A 272 -1.34 -1.23 -14.75
N PHE A 273 -0.28 -1.47 -13.98
CA PHE A 273 0.99 -1.99 -14.49
C PHE A 273 0.87 -3.24 -15.36
N PRO A 274 0.08 -4.27 -15.00
CA PRO A 274 -0.10 -5.42 -15.88
C PRO A 274 -0.66 -5.03 -17.25
N LEU A 275 -1.64 -4.11 -17.28
CA LEU A 275 -2.27 -3.63 -18.51
C LEU A 275 -1.33 -2.74 -19.34
N ILE A 276 -0.61 -1.84 -18.68
CA ILE A 276 0.38 -0.97 -19.31
C ILE A 276 1.51 -1.81 -19.91
N SER A 277 1.97 -2.83 -19.20
CA SER A 277 3.01 -3.75 -19.70
C SER A 277 2.51 -4.54 -20.90
N LEU A 278 1.27 -5.04 -20.86
CA LEU A 278 0.64 -5.71 -21.99
C LEU A 278 0.57 -4.79 -23.22
N TYR A 279 0.06 -3.57 -23.04
CA TYR A 279 -0.01 -2.56 -24.09
C TYR A 279 1.37 -2.29 -24.69
N ASN A 280 2.37 -2.01 -23.85
CA ASN A 280 3.73 -1.73 -24.31
C ASN A 280 4.35 -2.91 -25.05
N LYS A 281 4.10 -4.16 -24.62
CA LYS A 281 4.58 -5.36 -25.32
C LYS A 281 3.93 -5.50 -26.70
N VAL A 282 2.64 -5.23 -26.83
CA VAL A 282 1.91 -5.28 -28.11
C VAL A 282 2.42 -4.19 -29.05
N THR A 283 2.49 -2.94 -28.59
CA THR A 283 3.01 -1.81 -29.38
C THR A 283 4.46 -2.04 -29.83
N ASN A 284 5.30 -2.62 -28.96
CA ASN A 284 6.67 -2.97 -29.32
C ASN A 284 6.76 -4.11 -30.34
N ALA A 285 5.80 -5.02 -30.38
CA ALA A 285 5.74 -6.08 -31.39
C ALA A 285 5.28 -5.51 -32.74
N GLU A 286 4.27 -4.63 -32.74
CA GLU A 286 3.77 -3.95 -33.94
C GLU A 286 4.82 -3.05 -34.58
N THR A 287 5.55 -2.27 -33.78
CA THR A 287 6.66 -1.42 -34.26
C THR A 287 7.84 -2.22 -34.83
N ARG A 288 7.98 -3.50 -34.45
CA ARG A 288 8.95 -4.45 -35.04
C ARG A 288 8.43 -5.17 -36.28
N GLY A 289 7.25 -4.79 -36.80
CA GLY A 289 6.69 -5.31 -38.04
C GLY A 289 5.78 -6.53 -37.88
N ALA A 290 5.40 -6.93 -36.66
CA ALA A 290 4.41 -7.98 -36.45
C ALA A 290 2.99 -7.41 -36.60
N VAL A 291 2.25 -7.83 -37.63
CA VAL A 291 0.84 -7.46 -37.80
C VAL A 291 -0.01 -8.28 -36.82
N LEU A 292 -0.46 -7.67 -35.73
CA LEU A 292 -1.31 -8.31 -34.73
C LEU A 292 -2.77 -7.88 -34.93
N ASN A 293 -3.55 -8.67 -35.67
CA ASN A 293 -5.00 -8.47 -35.82
C ASN A 293 -5.81 -8.83 -34.55
N SER A 294 -5.14 -9.40 -33.54
CA SER A 294 -5.69 -9.78 -32.24
C SER A 294 -4.57 -9.81 -31.21
N LEU A 295 -4.88 -9.59 -29.93
CA LEU A 295 -3.92 -9.75 -28.84
C LEU A 295 -3.40 -11.20 -28.87
N PRO A 296 -2.08 -11.43 -29.03
CA PRO A 296 -1.56 -12.79 -29.10
C PRO A 296 -1.90 -13.53 -27.81
N LEU A 297 -2.48 -14.74 -27.93
CA LEU A 297 -2.94 -15.53 -26.79
C LEU A 297 -1.83 -15.75 -25.77
N ASP A 298 -0.59 -15.94 -26.22
CA ASP A 298 0.59 -16.07 -25.35
C ASP A 298 0.85 -14.83 -24.50
N LEU A 299 0.55 -13.65 -25.01
CA LEU A 299 0.83 -12.36 -24.37
C LEU A 299 -0.29 -12.00 -23.39
N VAL A 300 -1.53 -12.38 -23.71
CA VAL A 300 -2.65 -12.40 -22.77
C VAL A 300 -2.37 -13.43 -21.66
N ASN A 301 -1.97 -14.65 -22.00
CA ASN A 301 -1.62 -15.71 -21.06
C ASN A 301 -0.39 -15.37 -20.20
N THR A 302 0.58 -14.59 -20.69
CA THR A 302 1.69 -14.07 -19.86
C THR A 302 1.23 -12.98 -18.88
N VAL A 303 -0.02 -12.51 -18.95
CA VAL A 303 -0.58 -11.52 -18.02
C VAL A 303 -1.73 -12.12 -17.20
N THR A 304 -2.44 -13.11 -17.75
CA THR A 304 -3.54 -13.82 -17.10
C THR A 304 -3.13 -15.17 -16.48
N TRP A 305 -2.03 -15.78 -16.91
CA TRP A 305 -1.63 -17.18 -16.63
C TRP A 305 -0.10 -17.38 -16.54
N ASN A 306 0.64 -16.55 -15.81
CA ASN A 306 2.09 -16.81 -15.64
C ASN A 306 2.35 -18.11 -14.85
N LEU A 307 2.63 -19.19 -15.60
CA LEU A 307 3.24 -20.46 -15.20
C LEU A 307 4.72 -20.27 -14.82
#